data_AF-A0A6A0GTN9-F1
#
_entry.id   AF-A0A6A0GTN9-F1
#
_cell.length_a   1.000
_cell.length_b   1.000
_cell.length_c   1.000
_cell.angle_alpha   90.00
_cell.angle_beta   90.00
_cell.angle_gamma   90.00
#
_symmetry.space_group_name_H-M   'P 1'
#
loop_
_entity.id
_entity.type
_entity.pdbx_description
1 polymer ?
#
loop_
_entity_poly.entity_id
_entity_poly.type
_entity_poly.pdbx_seq_one_letter_code
_entity_poly.pdbx_strand_id
1 'polypeptide(L)'
;MTLGNNAVKNWKLFKQRWETYTVITDFSSISTVKQKALLIHCLDDDALDAYSTFQLAEDATVNQIIRAFDNFIIGEANETYERFMFNRRNQEEGECFELFYAELQRLIRTCNYCDNCKTSLLKDRIVLGIHDANIQKELLKTRNLTLEKTVDICKANGKSGDS
;
A
#
# COMPACT_ATOMS: atom_id res chain seq x y z
N MET A 1 9.64 -16.25 -12.11
CA MET A 1 9.50 -15.15 -11.12
C MET A 1 10.68 -15.31 -10.22
N THR A 2 11.59 -14.33 -10.21
CA THR A 2 12.78 -14.37 -9.37
C THR A 2 12.66 -13.36 -8.23
N LEU A 3 13.14 -13.75 -7.06
CA LEU A 3 13.30 -12.86 -5.92
C LEU A 3 14.46 -11.89 -6.20
N GLY A 4 15.62 -12.41 -6.58
CA GLY A 4 16.81 -11.64 -6.92
C GLY A 4 17.17 -10.55 -5.90
N ASN A 5 17.84 -9.48 -6.36
CA ASN A 5 18.32 -8.40 -5.49
C ASN A 5 17.22 -7.45 -4.99
N ASN A 6 15.99 -7.54 -5.51
CA ASN A 6 14.88 -6.67 -5.11
C ASN A 6 13.55 -7.43 -5.18
N ALA A 7 13.37 -8.34 -4.21
CA ALA A 7 12.22 -9.23 -4.13
C ALA A 7 10.89 -8.46 -4.11
N VAL A 8 10.80 -7.34 -3.37
CA VAL A 8 9.57 -6.53 -3.28
C VAL A 8 9.16 -5.96 -4.64
N LYS A 9 10.10 -5.38 -5.40
CA LYS A 9 9.81 -4.83 -6.74
C LYS A 9 9.43 -5.95 -7.71
N ASN A 10 10.20 -7.03 -7.71
CA ASN A 10 9.97 -8.17 -8.60
C ASN A 10 8.62 -8.83 -8.35
N TRP A 11 8.24 -8.97 -7.08
CA TRP A 11 6.96 -9.51 -6.68
C TRP A 11 5.77 -8.62 -7.08
N LYS A 12 5.89 -7.29 -6.93
CA LYS A 12 4.86 -6.35 -7.41
C LYS A 12 4.64 -6.48 -8.93
N LEU A 13 5.71 -6.54 -9.70
CA LEU A 13 5.64 -6.73 -11.16
C LEU A 13 5.05 -8.09 -11.53
N PHE A 14 5.40 -9.14 -10.79
CA PHE A 14 4.84 -10.46 -10.99
C PHE A 14 3.32 -10.49 -10.76
N LYS A 15 2.84 -9.92 -9.65
CA LYS A 15 1.39 -9.85 -9.37
C LYS A 15 0.61 -9.13 -10.47
N GLN A 16 1.12 -8.01 -10.95
CA GLN A 16 0.49 -7.28 -12.07
C GLN A 16 0.43 -8.12 -13.36
N ARG A 17 1.50 -8.86 -13.68
CA ARG A 17 1.52 -9.77 -14.84
C ARG A 17 0.56 -10.94 -14.66
N TRP A 18 0.52 -11.50 -13.45
CA TRP A 18 -0.38 -12.59 -13.09
C TRP A 18 -1.85 -12.19 -13.24
N GLU A 19 -2.25 -11.04 -12.70
CA GLU A 19 -3.61 -10.47 -12.86
C GLU A 19 -3.99 -10.25 -14.34
N THR A 20 -3.04 -9.81 -15.16
CA THR A 20 -3.28 -9.66 -16.60
C THR A 20 -3.49 -11.02 -17.27
N TYR A 21 -2.68 -12.01 -16.91
CA TYR A 21 -2.76 -13.36 -17.45
C TYR A 21 -4.10 -14.05 -17.09
N THR A 22 -4.59 -13.87 -15.86
CA THR A 22 -5.82 -14.51 -15.43
C THR A 22 -7.05 -14.01 -16.22
N VAL A 23 -7.05 -12.73 -16.60
CA VAL A 23 -8.08 -12.14 -17.48
C VAL A 23 -7.99 -12.72 -18.90
N ILE A 24 -6.79 -12.82 -19.47
CA ILE A 24 -6.59 -13.30 -20.85
C ILE A 24 -7.04 -14.75 -21.02
N THR A 25 -6.83 -15.57 -20.00
CA THR A 25 -7.00 -17.04 -20.10
C THR A 25 -8.34 -17.56 -19.61
N ASP A 26 -9.27 -16.67 -19.24
CA ASP A 26 -10.48 -17.04 -18.50
C ASP A 26 -10.15 -18.03 -17.37
N PHE A 27 -9.20 -17.63 -16.53
CA PHE A 27 -8.51 -18.52 -15.60
C PHE A 27 -9.43 -19.22 -14.62
N SER A 28 -10.59 -18.61 -14.31
CA SER A 28 -11.65 -19.19 -13.50
C SER A 28 -12.24 -20.49 -14.05
N SER A 29 -12.14 -20.74 -15.36
CA SER A 29 -12.61 -21.97 -16.00
C SER A 29 -11.67 -23.17 -15.79
N ILE A 30 -10.45 -22.93 -15.31
CA ILE A 30 -9.40 -23.95 -15.13
C ILE A 30 -9.54 -24.61 -13.74
N SER A 31 -9.27 -25.91 -13.63
CA SER A 31 -9.28 -26.60 -12.33
C SER A 31 -8.21 -26.05 -11.37
N THR A 32 -8.52 -26.03 -10.07
CA THR A 32 -7.62 -25.51 -9.01
C THR A 32 -6.22 -26.14 -9.03
N VAL A 33 -6.14 -27.43 -9.32
CA VAL A 33 -4.87 -28.17 -9.45
C VAL A 33 -4.02 -27.62 -10.61
N LYS A 34 -4.64 -27.38 -11.78
CA LYS A 34 -3.95 -26.83 -12.96
C LYS A 34 -3.56 -25.37 -12.75
N GLN A 35 -4.41 -24.59 -12.08
CA GLN A 35 -4.10 -23.21 -11.69
C GLN A 35 -2.87 -23.14 -10.79
N LYS A 36 -2.81 -24.00 -9.75
CA LYS A 36 -1.65 -24.12 -8.85
C LYS A 36 -0.39 -24.52 -9.61
N ALA A 37 -0.47 -25.56 -10.44
CA ALA A 37 0.67 -26.03 -11.22
C ALA A 37 1.22 -24.94 -12.14
N LEU A 38 0.35 -24.16 -12.77
CA LEU A 38 0.75 -23.06 -13.64
C LEU A 38 1.45 -21.94 -12.87
N LEU A 39 0.93 -21.55 -11.70
CA LEU A 39 1.58 -20.55 -10.85
C LEU A 39 3.00 -20.99 -10.48
N ILE A 40 3.15 -22.24 -10.03
CA ILE A 40 4.44 -22.81 -9.63
C ILE A 40 5.41 -22.87 -10.82
N HIS A 41 4.92 -23.24 -12.02
CA HIS A 41 5.72 -23.22 -13.24
C HIS A 41 6.24 -21.83 -13.62
N CYS A 42 5.56 -20.75 -13.19
CA CYS A 42 6.01 -19.39 -13.42
C CYS A 42 7.05 -18.89 -12.41
N LEU A 43 7.46 -19.71 -11.43
CA LEU A 43 8.50 -19.39 -10.45
C LEU A 43 9.87 -19.77 -11.01
N ASP A 44 10.88 -18.93 -10.75
CA ASP A 44 12.26 -19.28 -11.00
C ASP A 44 12.84 -19.97 -9.75
N ASP A 45 14.02 -20.58 -9.86
CA ASP A 45 14.58 -21.47 -8.82
C ASP A 45 14.58 -20.85 -7.41
N ASP A 46 14.97 -19.58 -7.26
CA ASP A 46 15.03 -18.88 -5.98
C ASP A 46 13.64 -18.67 -5.33
N ALA A 47 12.61 -18.42 -6.14
CA ALA A 47 11.24 -18.33 -5.67
C ALA A 47 10.63 -19.72 -5.40
N LEU A 48 11.04 -20.74 -6.14
CA LEU A 48 10.61 -22.11 -5.93
C LEU A 48 11.16 -22.67 -4.62
N ASP A 49 12.42 -22.37 -4.31
CA ASP A 49 13.04 -22.66 -3.02
C ASP A 49 12.24 -22.01 -1.88
N ALA A 50 11.90 -20.72 -1.99
CA ALA A 50 11.05 -20.04 -1.02
C ALA A 50 9.68 -20.72 -0.86
N TYR A 51 9.01 -21.04 -1.97
CA TYR A 51 7.73 -21.75 -1.97
C TYR A 51 7.80 -23.08 -1.20
N SER A 52 8.90 -23.83 -1.34
CA SER A 52 9.09 -25.12 -0.66
C SER A 52 9.11 -25.00 0.88
N THR A 53 9.43 -23.81 1.40
CA THR A 53 9.42 -23.52 2.84
C THR A 53 8.02 -23.23 3.39
N PHE A 54 7.03 -22.96 2.51
CA PHE A 54 5.69 -22.58 2.94
C PHE A 54 4.93 -23.80 3.44
N GLN A 55 4.41 -23.70 4.67
CA GLN A 55 3.57 -24.73 5.28
C GLN A 55 2.12 -24.63 4.77
N LEU A 56 1.94 -24.81 3.46
CA LEU A 56 0.63 -24.78 2.80
C LEU A 56 0.04 -26.18 2.68
N ALA A 57 -1.28 -26.28 2.76
CA ALA A 57 -1.99 -27.52 2.49
C ALA A 57 -1.78 -27.96 1.02
N GLU A 58 -1.91 -29.26 0.76
CA GLU A 58 -1.72 -29.81 -0.58
C GLU A 58 -2.72 -29.24 -1.60
N ASP A 59 -3.94 -28.95 -1.14
CA ASP A 59 -5.04 -28.34 -1.91
C ASP A 59 -5.04 -26.80 -1.88
N ALA A 60 -3.96 -26.18 -1.39
CA ALA A 60 -3.86 -24.72 -1.33
C ALA A 60 -4.13 -24.06 -2.69
N THR A 61 -5.02 -23.08 -2.68
CA THR A 61 -5.39 -22.27 -3.84
C THR A 61 -4.26 -21.32 -4.24
N VAL A 62 -4.28 -20.85 -5.50
CA VAL A 62 -3.39 -19.79 -5.99
C VAL A 62 -3.39 -18.57 -5.06
N ASN A 63 -4.56 -18.17 -4.57
CA ASN A 63 -4.68 -17.03 -3.66
C ASN A 63 -3.97 -17.27 -2.32
N GLN A 64 -4.01 -18.49 -1.77
CA GLN A 64 -3.26 -18.82 -0.56
C GLN A 64 -1.75 -18.82 -0.80
N ILE A 65 -1.30 -19.28 -1.97
CA ILE A 65 0.12 -19.26 -2.36
C ILE A 65 0.60 -17.82 -2.54
N ILE A 66 -0.17 -16.97 -3.23
CA ILE A 66 0.12 -15.54 -3.38
C ILE A 66 0.22 -14.86 -2.01
N ARG A 67 -0.70 -15.16 -1.08
CA ARG A 67 -0.64 -14.63 0.30
C ARG A 67 0.61 -15.11 1.05
N ALA A 68 1.02 -16.35 0.87
CA ALA A 68 2.24 -16.86 1.49
C ALA A 68 3.49 -16.14 0.94
N PHE A 69 3.55 -15.89 -0.36
CA PHE A 69 4.60 -15.07 -0.97
C PHE A 69 4.54 -13.60 -0.54
N ASP A 70 3.35 -13.01 -0.42
CA ASP A 70 3.19 -11.69 0.20
C ASP A 70 3.81 -11.71 1.62
N ASN A 71 3.47 -12.70 2.44
CA ASN A 71 4.02 -12.84 3.79
C ASN A 71 5.49 -13.29 3.86
N PHE A 72 6.11 -13.71 2.76
CA PHE A 72 7.52 -14.11 2.75
C PHE A 72 8.40 -12.99 2.19
N ILE A 73 8.00 -12.43 1.05
CA ILE A 73 8.73 -11.37 0.34
C ILE A 73 8.48 -10.01 1.00
N ILE A 74 7.23 -9.80 1.41
CA ILE A 74 6.77 -8.62 2.14
C ILE A 74 6.61 -8.97 3.63
N GLY A 75 6.93 -10.19 4.05
CA GLY A 75 6.77 -10.67 5.43
C GLY A 75 7.32 -9.71 6.46
N GLU A 76 6.44 -9.17 7.31
CA GLU A 76 6.70 -7.97 8.13
C GLU A 76 7.80 -7.09 7.50
N ALA A 77 7.69 -6.75 6.21
CA ALA A 77 8.54 -5.76 5.56
C ALA A 77 8.14 -4.45 6.19
N ASN A 78 8.80 -4.29 7.34
CA ASN A 78 8.39 -3.66 8.56
C ASN A 78 7.08 -2.88 8.40
N GLU A 79 5.93 -3.58 8.32
CA GLU A 79 4.61 -2.93 8.22
C GLU A 79 4.49 -1.92 9.36
N THR A 80 4.99 -2.32 10.53
CA THR A 80 5.20 -1.47 11.70
C THR A 80 6.04 -0.23 11.39
N TYR A 81 7.13 -0.31 10.63
CA TYR A 81 7.97 0.81 10.19
C TYR A 81 7.36 1.64 9.08
N GLU A 82 6.71 1.04 8.09
CA GLU A 82 5.99 1.80 7.07
C GLU A 82 4.87 2.62 7.73
N ARG A 83 4.12 1.99 8.64
CA ARG A 83 3.15 2.67 9.49
C ARG A 83 3.82 3.67 10.43
N PHE A 84 5.00 3.39 10.98
CA PHE A 84 5.76 4.34 11.80
C PHE A 84 6.19 5.56 10.98
N MET A 85 6.71 5.38 9.77
CA MET A 85 7.12 6.45 8.87
C MET A 85 5.92 7.29 8.44
N PHE A 86 4.81 6.65 8.07
CA PHE A 86 3.54 7.33 7.82
C PHE A 86 3.06 8.13 9.03
N ASN A 87 3.07 7.55 10.23
CA ASN A 87 2.56 8.19 11.44
C ASN A 87 3.52 9.23 12.04
N ARG A 88 4.82 9.15 11.74
CA ARG A 88 5.85 10.12 12.14
C ARG A 88 5.89 11.33 11.21
N ARG A 89 5.31 11.22 10.00
CA ARG A 89 5.33 12.29 9.01
C ARG A 89 4.48 13.48 9.49
N ASN A 90 5.15 14.61 9.70
CA ASN A 90 4.57 15.94 9.95
C ASN A 90 5.10 16.91 8.90
N GLN A 91 4.30 17.90 8.50
CA GLN A 91 4.69 18.96 7.59
C GLN A 91 5.89 19.72 8.15
N GLU A 92 6.93 19.86 7.34
CA GLU A 92 8.15 20.59 7.72
C GLU A 92 7.91 22.11 7.68
N GLU A 93 8.74 22.88 8.39
CA GLU A 93 8.70 24.34 8.32
C GLU A 93 9.02 24.80 6.89
N GLY A 94 8.13 25.60 6.31
CA GLY A 94 8.24 26.07 4.92
C GLY A 94 7.86 25.04 3.84
N GLU A 95 7.50 23.81 4.21
CA GLU A 95 6.99 22.83 3.25
C GLU A 95 5.56 23.20 2.82
N CYS A 96 5.30 23.25 1.51
CA CYS A 96 3.93 23.45 1.02
C CYS A 96 3.04 22.22 1.25
N PHE A 97 1.75 22.47 1.46
CA PHE A 97 0.80 21.41 1.78
C PHE A 97 0.73 20.33 0.70
N GLU A 98 0.87 20.69 -0.57
CA GLU A 98 0.85 19.75 -1.70
C GLU A 98 1.94 18.69 -1.60
N LEU A 99 3.16 19.07 -1.20
CA LEU A 99 4.29 18.13 -1.04
C LEU A 99 4.08 17.23 0.18
N PHE A 100 3.62 17.82 1.30
CA PHE A 100 3.27 17.06 2.50
C PHE A 100 2.21 16.00 2.20
N TYR A 101 1.13 16.40 1.52
CA TYR A 101 0.03 15.51 1.18
C TYR A 101 0.44 14.42 0.18
N ALA A 102 1.21 14.77 -0.86
CA ALA A 102 1.71 13.80 -1.82
C ALA A 102 2.58 12.73 -1.15
N GLU A 103 3.40 13.11 -0.17
CA GLU A 103 4.24 12.16 0.56
C GLU A 103 3.42 11.24 1.48
N LEU A 104 2.39 11.76 2.16
CA LEU A 104 1.45 10.92 2.91
C LEU A 104 0.73 9.91 2.02
N GLN A 105 0.30 10.34 0.81
CA GLN A 105 -0.30 9.46 -0.18
C GLN A 105 0.68 8.40 -0.70
N ARG A 106 1.98 8.70 -0.75
CA ARG A 106 3.03 7.74 -1.12
C ARG A 106 3.23 6.71 0.00
N LEU A 107 3.37 7.15 1.24
CA LEU A 107 3.65 6.31 2.41
C LEU A 107 2.49 5.36 2.74
N ILE A 108 1.24 5.80 2.63
CA ILE A 108 0.09 4.95 2.99
C ILE A 108 -0.08 3.73 2.06
N ARG A 109 0.51 3.77 0.85
CA ARG A 109 0.42 2.66 -0.14
C ARG A 109 1.13 1.39 0.31
N THR A 110 2.11 1.51 1.21
CA THR A 110 2.92 0.39 1.73
C THR A 110 2.52 -0.02 3.15
N CYS A 111 1.61 0.71 3.81
CA CYS A 111 1.19 0.47 5.20
C CYS A 111 0.21 -0.70 5.40
N ASN A 112 -0.23 -1.34 4.32
CA ASN A 112 -1.19 -2.47 4.35
C ASN A 112 -2.50 -2.18 5.14
N TYR A 113 -2.94 -0.92 5.16
CA TYR A 113 -4.26 -0.57 5.70
C TYR A 113 -5.37 -1.02 4.75
N CYS A 114 -6.55 -1.33 5.32
CA CYS A 114 -7.74 -1.66 4.54
C CYS A 114 -8.08 -0.52 3.55
N ASP A 115 -8.49 -0.84 2.31
CA ASP A 115 -8.71 0.19 1.29
C ASP A 115 -9.74 1.24 1.70
N ASN A 116 -10.82 0.80 2.35
CA ASN A 116 -11.86 1.68 2.88
C ASN A 116 -11.40 2.53 4.08
N CYS A 117 -10.28 2.17 4.72
CA CYS A 117 -9.70 2.88 5.86
C CYS A 117 -8.77 4.02 5.44
N LYS A 118 -8.14 3.91 4.25
CA LYS A 118 -7.07 4.80 3.80
C LYS A 118 -7.49 6.27 3.79
N THR A 119 -8.71 6.57 3.35
CA THR A 119 -9.25 7.94 3.31
C THR A 119 -9.37 8.55 4.71
N SER A 120 -9.88 7.79 5.68
CA SER A 120 -9.98 8.27 7.06
C SER A 120 -8.60 8.46 7.69
N LEU A 121 -7.68 7.53 7.47
CA LEU A 121 -6.32 7.57 8.02
C LEU A 121 -5.52 8.75 7.45
N LEU A 122 -5.61 9.02 6.14
CA LEU A 122 -5.00 10.21 5.53
C LEU A 122 -5.54 11.49 6.15
N LYS A 123 -6.86 11.60 6.30
CA LYS A 123 -7.53 12.75 6.89
C LYS A 123 -7.04 12.98 8.33
N ASP A 124 -7.02 11.94 9.16
CA ASP A 124 -6.56 12.04 10.55
C ASP A 124 -5.06 12.41 10.61
N ARG A 125 -4.23 11.84 9.72
CA ARG A 125 -2.80 12.12 9.68
C ARG A 125 -2.47 13.54 9.23
N ILE A 126 -3.26 14.11 8.30
CA ILE A 126 -3.14 15.53 7.93
C ILE A 126 -3.45 16.42 9.14
N VAL A 127 -4.58 16.17 9.83
CA VAL A 127 -4.97 16.97 11.00
C VAL A 127 -3.88 16.94 12.07
N LEU A 128 -3.32 15.77 12.35
CA LEU A 128 -2.28 15.61 13.37
C LEU A 128 -0.91 16.16 12.94
N GLY A 129 -0.61 16.21 11.64
CA GLY A 129 0.72 16.52 11.11
C GLY A 129 0.86 17.87 10.42
N ILE A 130 -0.22 18.63 10.23
CA ILE A 130 -0.15 19.98 9.64
C ILE A 130 0.64 20.93 10.55
N HIS A 131 1.50 21.76 9.97
CA HIS A 131 2.37 22.67 10.73
C HIS A 131 1.60 23.88 11.29
N ASP A 132 0.68 24.46 10.51
CA ASP A 132 -0.06 25.65 10.89
C ASP A 132 -1.16 25.32 11.92
N ALA A 133 -1.00 25.83 13.14
CA ALA A 133 -1.93 25.63 14.25
C ALA A 133 -3.32 26.24 14.03
N ASN A 134 -3.44 27.31 13.23
CA ASN A 134 -4.74 27.90 12.89
C ASN A 134 -5.50 27.00 11.91
N ILE A 135 -4.81 26.47 10.90
CA ILE A 135 -5.38 25.47 9.98
C ILE A 135 -5.82 24.23 10.78
N GLN A 136 -4.96 23.71 11.67
CA GLN A 136 -5.31 22.58 12.52
C GLN A 136 -6.59 22.84 13.34
N LYS A 137 -6.71 24.03 13.92
CA LYS A 137 -7.89 24.43 14.71
C LYS A 137 -9.15 24.56 13.85
N GLU A 138 -9.04 25.03 12.61
CA GLU A 138 -10.15 25.09 11.65
C GLU A 138 -10.63 23.68 11.28
N LEU A 139 -9.69 22.77 10.98
CA LEU A 139 -9.99 21.37 10.69
C LEU A 139 -10.74 20.70 11.85
N LEU A 140 -10.26 20.87 13.09
CA LEU A 140 -10.87 20.29 14.29
C LEU A 140 -12.28 20.83 14.61
N LYS A 141 -12.63 22.03 14.13
CA LYS A 141 -13.98 22.62 14.30
C LYS A 141 -14.96 22.20 13.21
N THR A 142 -14.47 21.63 12.11
CA THR A 142 -15.28 21.31 10.94
C THR A 142 -16.11 20.04 11.19
N ARG A 143 -17.44 20.17 11.22
CA ARG A 143 -18.35 19.02 11.35
C ARG A 143 -18.33 18.16 10.08
N ASN A 144 -18.39 16.83 10.27
CA ASN A 144 -18.36 15.86 9.17
C ASN A 144 -17.18 16.11 8.21
N LEU A 145 -15.98 16.24 8.80
CA LEU A 145 -14.74 16.46 8.06
C LEU A 145 -14.44 15.21 7.21
N THR A 146 -14.37 15.40 5.89
CA THR A 146 -13.95 14.38 4.91
C THR A 146 -12.54 14.70 4.42
N LEU A 147 -11.87 13.74 3.78
CA LEU A 147 -10.53 13.98 3.23
C LEU A 147 -10.53 15.12 2.19
N GLU A 148 -11.57 15.19 1.36
CA GLU A 148 -11.73 16.24 0.35
C GLU A 148 -11.80 17.62 1.02
N LYS A 149 -12.66 17.78 2.04
CA LYS A 149 -12.76 19.03 2.80
C LYS A 149 -11.45 19.39 3.51
N THR A 150 -10.75 18.40 4.07
CA THR A 150 -9.44 18.61 4.68
C THR A 150 -8.45 19.19 3.67
N VAL A 151 -8.36 18.59 2.48
CA VAL A 151 -7.48 19.05 1.41
C VAL A 151 -7.85 20.46 0.95
N ASP A 152 -9.14 20.77 0.78
CA ASP A 152 -9.60 22.09 0.36
C ASP A 152 -9.25 23.19 1.37
N ILE A 153 -9.49 22.95 2.67
CA ILE A 153 -9.15 23.88 3.76
C ILE A 153 -7.65 24.16 3.80
N CYS A 154 -6.82 23.12 3.69
CA CYS A 154 -5.36 23.28 3.71
C CYS A 154 -4.84 24.06 2.50
N LYS A 155 -5.39 23.81 1.30
CA LYS A 155 -4.99 24.52 0.07
C LYS A 155 -5.44 25.97 0.03
N ALA A 156 -6.61 26.28 0.58
CA ALA A 156 -7.13 27.65 0.63
C ALA A 156 -6.24 28.54 1.52
N ASN A 157 -5.75 28.00 2.63
CA ASN A 157 -4.94 28.73 3.60
C ASN A 157 -3.44 28.80 3.24
N GLY A 158 -2.92 27.87 2.41
CA GLY A 158 -1.53 27.89 1.94
C GLY A 158 -1.19 29.02 0.95
N LYS A 159 -2.19 29.77 0.47
CA LYS A 159 -2.01 30.90 -0.47
C LYS A 159 -2.02 32.27 0.21
N SER A 160 -2.28 32.33 1.52
CA SER A 160 -2.55 33.58 2.23
C SER A 160 -1.32 34.18 2.94
N GLY A 161 -0.12 33.60 2.73
CA GLY A 161 1.13 34.03 3.37
C GLY A 161 2.10 34.83 2.49
N ASP A 162 1.80 35.01 1.19
CA ASP A 162 2.66 35.71 0.22
C ASP A 162 2.09 37.09 -0.18
N SER A 163 1.65 37.89 0.80
CA SER A 163 1.23 39.28 0.58
C SER A 163 1.62 40.20 1.71
#